data_AF-A0A9P9DY86-F1
#
_entry.id   AF-A0A9P9DY86-F1
#
_cell.length_a   1.000
_cell.length_b   1.000
_cell.length_c   1.000
_cell.angle_alpha   90.00
_cell.angle_beta   90.00
_cell.angle_gamma   90.00
#
_symmetry.space_group_name_H-M   'P 1'
#
loop_
_entity.id
_entity.type
_entity.pdbx_description
1 polymer ?
#
loop_
_entity_poly.entity_id
_entity_poly.type
_entity_poly.pdbx_seq_one_letter_code
_entity_poly.pdbx_strand_id
1 'polypeptide(L)'
;MLSKIFASLLALAAPGLAGREEGVKVSHLSVHKVGSPIGATIESVSFKLNGDNAKNLECSASNFAFPEPIKIFPCGDSDYSFALFAGEDGVDFATMVYHDVGDS
;
A
#
# COMPACT_ATOMS: atom_id res chain seq x y z
N MET A 1 32.18 -33.86 -46.82
CA MET A 1 32.15 -33.54 -45.36
C MET A 1 31.52 -32.17 -45.20
N LEU A 2 30.35 -32.07 -44.57
CA LEU A 2 29.62 -30.81 -44.36
C LEU A 2 30.18 -30.08 -43.11
N SER A 3 30.67 -28.85 -43.27
CA SER A 3 31.05 -27.98 -42.16
C SER A 3 29.85 -27.10 -41.79
N LYS A 4 29.39 -27.20 -40.53
CA LYS A 4 28.23 -26.46 -40.00
C LYS A 4 28.69 -25.10 -39.46
N ILE A 5 28.10 -24.02 -39.99
CA ILE A 5 28.28 -22.66 -39.48
C ILE A 5 27.40 -22.52 -38.23
N PHE A 6 28.01 -22.27 -37.07
CA PHE A 6 27.31 -21.92 -35.83
C PHE A 6 27.10 -20.40 -35.79
N ALA A 7 25.86 -19.95 -35.90
CA ALA A 7 25.48 -18.57 -35.63
C ALA A 7 25.17 -18.43 -34.14
N SER A 8 26.00 -17.69 -33.40
CA SER A 8 25.75 -17.36 -32.00
C SER A 8 24.72 -16.23 -31.91
N LEU A 9 23.55 -16.53 -31.34
CA LEU A 9 22.59 -15.52 -30.89
C LEU A 9 23.10 -14.88 -29.60
N LEU A 10 23.46 -13.60 -29.64
CA LEU A 10 23.59 -12.77 -28.45
C LEU A 10 22.18 -12.40 -27.97
N ALA A 11 21.69 -13.09 -26.95
CA ALA A 11 20.53 -12.64 -26.20
C ALA A 11 20.94 -11.47 -25.30
N LEU A 12 20.41 -10.27 -25.56
CA LEU A 12 20.51 -9.16 -24.60
C LEU A 12 19.61 -9.48 -23.40
N ALA A 13 20.22 -9.79 -22.26
CA ALA A 13 19.49 -9.79 -20.99
C ALA A 13 19.18 -8.33 -20.62
N ALA A 14 17.92 -7.94 -20.74
CA ALA A 14 17.45 -6.71 -20.11
C ALA A 14 17.56 -6.90 -18.59
N PRO A 15 18.19 -5.99 -17.83
CA PRO A 15 18.13 -6.05 -16.38
C PRO A 15 16.68 -5.77 -15.99
N GLY A 16 15.94 -6.83 -15.70
CA GLY A 16 14.67 -6.71 -15.01
C GLY A 16 14.99 -6.20 -13.62
N LEU A 17 14.74 -4.90 -13.37
CA LEU A 17 14.39 -4.44 -12.03
C LEU A 17 13.03 -5.05 -11.69
N ALA A 18 12.99 -6.36 -11.51
CA ALA A 18 11.89 -7.03 -10.86
C ALA A 18 12.03 -6.71 -9.37
N GLY A 19 11.61 -5.51 -8.96
CA GLY A 19 11.31 -5.25 -7.56
C GLY A 19 10.33 -6.33 -7.10
N ARG A 20 10.53 -6.87 -5.90
CA ARG A 20 9.62 -7.87 -5.36
C ARG A 20 8.24 -7.22 -5.21
N GLU A 21 7.26 -7.70 -5.96
CA GLU A 21 5.87 -7.28 -5.79
C GLU A 21 5.29 -7.96 -4.55
N GLU A 22 4.58 -7.21 -3.72
CA GLU A 22 3.84 -7.73 -2.59
C GLU A 22 2.33 -7.58 -2.82
N GLY A 23 1.60 -8.67 -2.66
CA GLY A 23 0.14 -8.65 -2.67
C GLY A 23 -0.42 -8.31 -1.29
N VAL A 24 -1.00 -7.12 -1.14
CA VAL A 24 -1.65 -6.70 0.11
C VAL A 24 -3.16 -6.84 0.00
N LYS A 25 -3.78 -7.42 1.04
CA LYS A 25 -5.23 -7.51 1.18
C LYS A 25 -5.73 -6.69 2.36
N VAL A 26 -6.49 -5.64 2.06
CA VAL A 26 -7.29 -4.88 3.04
C VAL A 26 -8.67 -5.50 3.16
N SER A 27 -9.16 -5.65 4.39
CA SER A 27 -10.51 -6.17 4.66
C SER A 27 -11.13 -5.53 5.89
N HIS A 28 -12.46 -5.60 6.01
CA HIS A 28 -13.20 -5.07 7.16
C HIS A 28 -12.93 -3.57 7.42
N LEU A 29 -12.81 -2.78 6.35
CA LEU A 29 -12.63 -1.33 6.47
C LEU A 29 -13.86 -0.70 7.13
N SER A 30 -13.61 0.08 8.18
CA SER A 30 -14.59 0.89 8.88
C SER A 30 -14.04 2.30 9.04
N VAL A 31 -14.84 3.31 8.66
CA VAL A 31 -14.49 4.72 8.78
C VAL A 31 -15.63 5.47 9.43
N HIS A 32 -15.37 6.14 10.56
CA HIS A 32 -16.28 7.08 11.19
C HIS A 32 -15.85 8.51 10.90
N LYS A 33 -16.53 9.12 9.93
CA LYS A 33 -16.31 10.50 9.50
C LYS A 33 -17.38 11.40 10.09
N VAL A 34 -16.96 12.45 10.79
CA VAL A 34 -17.84 13.52 11.27
C VAL A 34 -17.55 14.78 10.46
N GLY A 35 -18.55 15.21 9.68
CA GLY A 35 -18.45 16.41 8.84
C GLY A 35 -18.83 17.68 9.60
N SER A 36 -18.15 18.78 9.27
CA SER A 36 -18.54 20.14 9.64
C SER A 36 -18.46 21.06 8.41
N PRO A 37 -19.06 22.27 8.43
CA PRO A 37 -18.98 23.22 7.31
C PRO A 37 -17.55 23.66 6.94
N ILE A 38 -16.58 23.47 7.84
CA ILE A 38 -15.17 23.92 7.72
C ILE A 38 -14.19 22.76 7.47
N GLY A 39 -14.67 21.52 7.32
CA GLY A 39 -13.84 20.34 7.12
C GLY A 39 -14.42 19.09 7.78
N ALA A 40 -13.80 17.94 7.54
CA ALA A 40 -14.18 16.68 8.16
C ALA A 40 -13.10 16.21 9.15
N THR A 41 -13.56 15.55 10.20
CA THR A 41 -12.71 14.80 11.13
C THR A 41 -12.99 13.32 10.94
N ILE A 42 -11.94 12.52 10.85
CA ILE A 42 -12.05 11.07 11.01
C ILE A 42 -11.91 10.78 12.50
N GLU A 43 -13.00 10.43 13.15
CA GLU A 43 -12.98 10.03 14.56
C GLU A 43 -12.30 8.67 14.70
N SER A 44 -12.57 7.75 13.77
CA SER A 44 -11.91 6.46 13.72
C SER A 44 -11.82 5.91 12.29
N VAL A 45 -10.71 5.24 12.02
CA VAL A 45 -10.56 4.32 10.88
C VAL A 45 -9.94 3.04 11.40
N SER A 46 -10.43 1.89 10.93
CA SER A 46 -9.84 0.60 11.19
C SER A 46 -10.03 -0.37 10.04
N PHE A 47 -9.08 -1.27 9.86
CA PHE A 47 -9.15 -2.37 8.91
C PHE A 47 -8.16 -3.48 9.27
N LYS A 48 -8.33 -4.65 8.66
CA LYS A 48 -7.38 -5.77 8.74
C LYS A 48 -6.53 -5.84 7.48
N LEU A 49 -5.22 -5.97 7.66
CA LEU A 49 -4.23 -6.13 6.62
C LEU A 49 -3.65 -7.55 6.62
N ASN A 50 -3.51 -8.12 5.43
CA ASN A 50 -2.64 -9.27 5.18
C ASN A 50 -1.64 -8.91 4.09
N GLY A 51 -0.37 -9.26 4.30
CA GLY A 51 0.73 -9.05 3.36
C GLY A 51 1.77 -10.16 3.55
N ASP A 52 2.96 -9.98 3.01
CA ASP A 52 4.08 -10.92 3.14
C ASP A 52 4.46 -11.13 4.61
N ASN A 53 4.53 -10.04 5.37
CA ASN A 53 5.00 -10.02 6.76
C ASN A 53 3.86 -9.78 7.78
N ALA A 54 2.60 -9.91 7.36
CA ALA A 54 1.44 -9.62 8.21
C ALA A 54 0.27 -10.57 7.95
N LYS A 55 -0.32 -11.11 9.03
CA LYS A 55 -1.54 -11.90 8.96
C LYS A 55 -2.59 -11.36 9.92
N ASN A 56 -3.72 -10.89 9.38
CA ASN A 56 -4.80 -10.24 10.12
C ASN A 56 -4.29 -9.10 11.03
N LEU A 57 -3.32 -8.33 10.55
CA LEU A 57 -2.79 -7.17 11.25
C LEU A 57 -3.87 -6.11 11.36
N GLU A 58 -4.13 -5.63 12.58
CA GLU A 58 -5.08 -4.54 12.81
C GLU A 58 -4.38 -3.20 12.54
N CYS A 59 -4.90 -2.42 11.60
CA CYS A 59 -4.48 -1.06 11.33
C CYS A 59 -5.58 -0.11 11.79
N SER A 60 -5.23 0.90 12.60
CA SER A 60 -6.21 1.88 13.07
C SER A 60 -5.60 3.24 13.36
N ALA A 61 -6.39 4.29 13.16
CA ALA A 61 -6.08 5.65 13.57
C ALA A 61 -7.35 6.37 14.00
N SER A 62 -7.21 7.44 14.78
CA SER A 62 -8.33 8.20 15.31
C SER A 62 -8.01 9.69 15.40
N ASN A 63 -9.07 10.50 15.46
CA ASN A 63 -9.01 11.93 15.74
C ASN A 63 -8.03 12.72 14.85
N PHE A 64 -8.21 12.63 13.53
CA PHE A 64 -7.41 13.42 12.59
C PHE A 64 -8.28 14.18 11.58
N ALA A 65 -7.78 15.34 11.14
CA ALA A 65 -8.39 16.14 10.10
C ALA A 65 -8.30 15.43 8.74
N PHE A 66 -9.31 15.59 7.91
CA PHE A 66 -9.42 14.95 6.60
C PHE A 66 -10.08 15.88 5.58
N PRO A 67 -9.63 15.88 4.31
CA PRO A 67 -8.57 15.02 3.74
C PRO A 67 -7.14 15.52 4.01
N GLU A 68 -7.00 16.77 4.44
CA GLU A 68 -5.70 17.40 4.67
C GLU A 68 -5.55 17.86 6.13
N PRO A 69 -4.32 17.85 6.69
CA PRO A 69 -3.08 17.37 6.07
C PRO A 69 -3.03 15.83 6.00
N ILE A 70 -2.44 15.28 4.94
CA ILE A 70 -2.14 13.85 4.84
C ILE A 70 -1.20 13.43 5.99
N LYS A 71 -1.55 12.33 6.66
CA LYS A 71 -0.75 11.72 7.74
C LYS A 71 -0.57 10.23 7.47
N ILE A 72 0.60 9.73 7.85
CA ILE A 72 0.94 8.31 7.83
C ILE A 72 0.80 7.78 9.26
N PHE A 73 0.06 6.68 9.41
CA PHE A 73 -0.23 6.05 10.69
C PHE A 73 0.36 4.64 10.72
N PRO A 74 1.12 4.27 11.76
CA PRO A 74 1.63 2.91 11.90
C PRO A 74 0.49 1.92 12.17
N CYS A 75 0.63 0.70 11.67
CA CYS A 75 -0.24 -0.41 12.00
C CYS A 75 0.32 -1.15 13.23
N GLY A 76 -0.03 -0.68 14.42
CA GLY A 76 0.52 -1.22 15.67
C GLY A 76 2.05 -1.05 15.74
N ASP A 77 2.74 -2.09 16.19
CA ASP A 77 4.21 -2.13 16.28
C ASP A 77 4.87 -2.81 15.05
N SER A 78 4.13 -2.97 13.95
CA SER A 78 4.65 -3.58 12.71
C SER A 78 5.37 -2.57 11.81
N ASP A 79 6.08 -3.09 10.81
CA ASP A 79 6.71 -2.29 9.76
C ASP A 79 5.71 -1.79 8.67
N TYR A 80 4.41 -2.09 8.84
CA TYR A 80 3.37 -1.54 7.97
C TYR A 80 2.82 -0.22 8.53
N SER A 81 2.53 0.70 7.61
CA SER A 81 1.79 1.92 7.91
C SER A 81 0.79 2.24 6.80
N PHE A 82 -0.14 3.14 7.07
CA PHE A 82 -1.14 3.55 6.09
C PHE A 82 -1.42 5.04 6.12
N ALA A 83 -1.92 5.57 5.01
CA ALA A 83 -2.47 6.91 4.90
C ALA A 83 -3.87 6.85 4.28
N LEU A 84 -4.78 7.70 4.77
CA LEU A 84 -6.15 7.81 4.25
C LEU A 84 -6.27 9.08 3.41
N PHE A 85 -6.79 8.94 2.20
CA PHE A 85 -6.99 10.01 1.23
C PHE A 85 -8.48 10.14 0.89
N ALA A 86 -8.86 11.29 0.34
CA ALA A 86 -10.12 11.39 -0.41
C ALA A 86 -10.08 10.38 -1.55
N GLY A 87 -11.15 9.60 -1.71
CA GLY A 87 -11.30 8.75 -2.88
C GLY A 87 -11.64 9.56 -4.13
N GLU A 88 -11.50 8.91 -5.29
CA GLU A 88 -11.85 9.45 -6.60
C GLU A 88 -12.98 8.61 -7.21
N ASP A 89 -13.61 9.11 -8.29
CA ASP A 89 -14.58 8.35 -9.10
C ASP A 89 -15.74 7.69 -8.32
N GLY A 90 -16.30 8.41 -7.34
CA GLY A 90 -17.44 7.95 -6.53
C GLY A 90 -17.06 7.04 -5.36
N VAL A 91 -15.75 6.89 -5.08
CA VAL A 91 -15.24 6.27 -3.87
C VAL A 91 -15.00 7.37 -2.83
N ASP A 92 -15.46 7.16 -1.59
CA ASP A 92 -15.30 8.17 -0.52
C ASP A 92 -13.87 8.26 0.02
N PHE A 93 -13.16 7.12 0.06
CA PHE A 93 -11.85 6.99 0.68
C PHE A 93 -10.91 6.13 -0.17
N ALA A 94 -9.66 6.56 -0.29
CA ALA A 94 -8.56 5.74 -0.75
C ALA A 94 -7.58 5.49 0.40
N THR A 95 -6.97 4.31 0.45
CA THR A 95 -5.93 3.98 1.42
C THR A 95 -4.64 3.66 0.69
N MET A 96 -3.53 4.25 1.13
CA MET A 96 -2.19 3.85 0.71
C MET A 96 -1.55 3.07 1.84
N VAL A 97 -1.03 1.90 1.53
CA VAL A 97 -0.29 1.05 2.47
C VAL A 97 1.19 1.17 2.14
N TYR A 98 2.00 1.33 3.18
CA TYR A 98 3.46 1.30 3.12
C TYR A 98 3.97 0.12 3.95
N HIS A 99 5.03 -0.51 3.48
CA HIS A 99 5.75 -1.56 4.20
C HIS A 99 7.23 -1.20 4.17
N ASP A 100 7.81 -0.95 5.34
CA ASP A 100 9.26 -0.82 5.46
C ASP A 100 9.88 -2.22 5.42
N VAL A 101 10.70 -2.47 4.40
CA VAL A 101 11.36 -3.78 4.18
C VAL A 101 12.84 -3.75 4.57
N GLY A 102 13.31 -2.64 5.15
CA GLY A 102 14.72 -2.39 5.46
C GLY A 102 15.60 -2.15 4.23
N ASP A 103 16.83 -1.71 4.49
CA ASP A 103 17.89 -1.66 3.47
C ASP A 103 18.47 -3.07 3.28
N SER A 104 18.26 -3.65 2.09
CA SER A 104 18.84 -4.95 1.70
C SER A 104 20.36 -4.93 1.57
#